data_AF-A0A4W5PY12-F1
#
_entry.id   AF-A0A4W5PY12-F1
#
_cell.length_a   1.000
_cell.length_b   1.000
_cell.length_c   1.000
_cell.angle_alpha   90.00
_cell.angle_beta   90.00
_cell.angle_gamma   90.00
#
_symmetry.space_group_name_H-M   'P 1'
#
loop_
_entity.id
_entity.type
_entity.pdbx_description
1 polymer ?
#
loop_
_entity_poly.entity_id
_entity_poly.type
_entity_poly.pdbx_seq_one_letter_code
_entity_poly.pdbx_strand_id
1 'polypeptide(L)'
;MLTKNSTLKFSNVMLEDAGRYTCDAKCGGSSEKKKKTVKMTVYAFSQPVLVMPSILTEDVACDVTCSVDAFDHVDRVHISWYLGSELLKNETQQTLDAANVSDTLTLTPLRDHTGKNLTCEVKADMRNNSKQVSYCLDIHYAPKVNISASPSGMEEEEVVMSCRGDGHPTPTIEWERKGELWPKNLHRHAQGNVTGRLHRSNQGVYQCVAKNVVSEAKEEMRLEVQCKCTTNYFSQGPTSRGSTLLSLRYLI
;
A
#
# COMPACT_ATOMS: atom_id res chain seq x y z
N MET A 1 -4.20 -70.43 14.83
CA MET A 1 -4.24 -69.94 13.44
C MET A 1 -2.91 -69.25 13.14
N LEU A 2 -2.14 -69.73 12.17
CA LEU A 2 -0.88 -69.11 11.73
C LEU A 2 -1.22 -67.96 10.76
N THR A 3 -1.12 -66.72 11.19
CA THR A 3 -1.27 -65.58 10.29
C THR A 3 0.00 -65.46 9.43
N LYS A 4 -0.13 -65.73 8.14
CA LYS A 4 0.99 -65.62 7.16
C LYS A 4 1.43 -64.17 6.92
N ASN A 5 0.62 -63.20 7.34
CA ASN A 5 0.86 -61.77 7.14
C ASN A 5 0.88 -61.05 8.51
N SER A 6 1.83 -60.12 8.66
CA SER A 6 1.90 -59.18 9.76
C SER A 6 1.96 -57.76 9.19
N THR A 7 1.07 -56.88 9.65
CA THR A 7 0.94 -55.51 9.16
C THR A 7 1.03 -54.56 10.35
N LEU A 8 1.97 -53.61 10.29
CA LEU A 8 2.07 -52.49 11.23
C LEU A 8 1.38 -51.28 10.59
N LYS A 9 0.42 -50.67 11.29
CA LYS A 9 -0.35 -49.52 10.80
C LYS A 9 -0.29 -48.39 11.83
N PHE A 10 0.05 -47.19 11.37
CA PHE A 10 -0.03 -45.95 12.12
C PHE A 10 -1.28 -45.19 11.68
N SER A 11 -2.06 -44.69 12.63
CA SER A 11 -3.26 -43.90 12.35
C SER A 11 -2.96 -42.39 12.29
N ASN A 12 -2.02 -41.93 13.13
CA ASN A 12 -1.54 -40.56 13.15
C ASN A 12 -0.03 -40.61 13.37
N VAL A 13 0.74 -40.29 12.32
CA VAL A 13 2.20 -40.37 12.35
C VAL A 13 2.76 -39.11 13.00
N MET A 14 3.56 -39.27 14.06
CA MET A 14 4.29 -38.20 14.74
C MET A 14 5.79 -38.25 14.39
N LEU A 15 6.52 -37.16 14.65
CA LEU A 15 7.96 -37.11 14.41
C LEU A 15 8.73 -38.23 15.14
N GLU A 16 8.27 -38.58 16.35
CA GLU A 16 8.84 -39.65 17.17
C GLU A 16 8.63 -41.07 16.62
N ASP A 17 7.70 -41.27 15.67
CA ASP A 17 7.52 -42.56 15.00
C ASP A 17 8.63 -42.83 13.96
N ALA A 18 9.49 -41.85 13.67
CA ALA A 18 10.64 -42.05 12.80
C ALA A 18 11.62 -43.05 13.42
N GLY A 19 11.99 -44.10 12.68
CA GLY A 19 12.83 -45.16 13.26
C GLY A 19 12.97 -46.39 12.38
N ARG A 20 13.64 -47.42 12.92
CA ARG A 20 13.82 -48.72 12.25
C ARG A 20 12.86 -49.75 12.86
N TYR A 21 11.95 -50.25 12.04
CA TYR A 21 10.96 -51.25 12.43
C TYR A 21 11.38 -52.62 11.89
N THR A 22 11.42 -53.62 12.75
CA THR A 22 11.86 -54.98 12.39
C THR A 22 10.73 -55.99 12.58
N CYS A 23 10.39 -56.71 11.51
CA CYS A 23 9.49 -57.85 11.55
C CYS A 23 10.30 -59.13 11.78
N ASP A 24 10.04 -59.81 12.90
CA ASP A 24 10.65 -61.08 13.27
C ASP A 24 9.65 -62.23 13.05
N ALA A 25 9.92 -63.09 12.06
CA ALA A 25 9.08 -64.24 11.74
C ALA A 25 9.72 -65.55 12.23
N LYS A 26 8.93 -66.42 12.87
CA LYS A 26 9.32 -67.73 13.39
C LYS A 26 8.38 -68.81 12.88
N CYS A 27 8.92 -69.93 12.39
CA CYS A 27 8.12 -71.10 11.99
C CYS A 27 8.07 -72.11 13.16
N GLY A 28 6.94 -72.80 13.35
CA GLY A 28 6.72 -73.71 14.47
C GLY A 28 7.80 -74.80 14.53
N GLY A 29 8.57 -74.82 15.63
CA GLY A 29 9.62 -75.80 15.89
C GLY A 29 11.06 -75.38 15.56
N SER A 30 11.29 -74.33 14.76
CA SER A 30 12.66 -73.83 14.51
C SER A 30 13.09 -72.80 15.56
N SER A 31 14.36 -72.82 15.99
CA SER A 31 14.98 -71.70 16.72
C SER A 31 15.31 -70.52 15.81
N GLU A 32 15.42 -70.78 14.50
CA GLU A 32 15.79 -69.82 13.49
C GLU A 32 14.66 -68.80 13.22
N LYS A 33 15.00 -67.51 13.31
CA LYS A 33 14.10 -66.37 13.04
C LYS A 33 14.54 -65.67 11.76
N LYS A 34 13.61 -65.39 10.86
CA LYS A 34 13.86 -64.49 9.72
C LYS A 34 13.45 -63.08 10.09
N LYS A 35 14.33 -62.12 9.80
CA LYS A 35 14.11 -60.71 10.11
C LYS A 35 14.06 -59.87 8.85
N LYS A 36 13.16 -58.90 8.80
CA LYS A 36 13.19 -57.82 7.80
C LYS A 36 13.02 -56.49 8.50
N THR A 37 13.99 -55.60 8.29
CA THR A 37 13.97 -54.24 8.87
C THR A 37 13.65 -53.22 7.80
N VAL A 38 12.79 -52.26 8.12
CA VAL A 38 12.47 -51.09 7.30
C VAL A 38 12.77 -49.81 8.09
N LYS A 39 13.26 -48.77 7.42
CA LYS A 39 13.41 -47.43 8.01
C LYS A 39 12.17 -46.62 7.65
N MET A 40 11.48 -46.10 8.65
CA MET A 40 10.41 -45.14 8.50
C MET A 40 10.98 -43.73 8.71
N THR A 41 10.78 -42.86 7.73
CA THR A 41 11.10 -41.43 7.78
C THR A 41 9.81 -40.66 7.93
N VAL A 42 9.79 -39.64 8.79
CA VAL A 42 8.64 -38.77 8.99
C VAL A 42 9.03 -37.36 8.58
N TYR A 43 8.19 -36.73 7.76
CA TYR A 43 8.40 -35.42 7.17
C TYR A 43 7.47 -34.42 7.86
N ALA A 44 8.01 -33.31 8.33
CA ALA A 44 7.19 -32.22 8.86
C ALA A 44 7.87 -30.87 8.61
N PHE A 45 7.06 -29.82 8.54
CA PHE A 45 7.55 -28.44 8.47
C PHE A 45 6.71 -27.54 9.39
N SER A 46 7.29 -26.42 9.84
CA SER A 46 6.63 -25.44 10.73
C SER A 46 5.52 -24.66 10.00
N GLN A 47 4.89 -23.67 10.65
CA GLN A 47 4.01 -22.74 9.94
C GLN A 47 4.88 -21.74 9.16
N PRO A 48 4.51 -21.40 7.91
CA PRO A 48 5.29 -20.46 7.13
C PRO A 48 5.32 -19.08 7.77
N VAL A 49 6.52 -18.51 7.79
CA VAL A 49 6.79 -17.15 8.27
C VAL A 49 7.04 -16.27 7.07
N LEU A 50 6.26 -15.19 6.97
CA LEU A 50 6.36 -14.20 5.91
C LEU A 50 7.06 -12.94 6.43
N VAL A 51 8.18 -12.58 5.80
CA VAL A 51 8.98 -11.39 6.12
C VAL A 51 8.93 -10.43 4.94
N MET A 52 8.55 -9.19 5.20
CA MET A 52 8.36 -8.14 4.19
C MET A 52 8.69 -6.75 4.76
N PRO A 53 8.95 -5.75 3.90
CA PRO A 53 9.11 -4.38 4.34
C PRO A 53 7.86 -3.87 5.07
N SER A 54 8.05 -2.96 6.03
CA SER A 54 6.93 -2.35 6.76
C SER A 54 6.07 -1.41 5.92
N ILE A 55 6.63 -0.87 4.83
CA ILE A 55 5.95 0.02 3.89
C ILE A 55 6.20 -0.51 2.48
N LEU A 56 5.12 -0.76 1.75
CA LEU A 56 5.18 -1.13 0.34
C LEU A 56 4.84 0.10 -0.49
N THR A 57 5.76 0.55 -1.34
CA THR A 57 5.57 1.75 -2.17
C THR A 57 5.28 1.37 -3.61
N GLU A 58 4.33 2.06 -4.24
CA GLU A 58 4.04 1.91 -5.68
C GLU A 58 5.32 1.98 -6.53
N ASP A 59 5.45 1.05 -7.49
CA ASP A 59 6.54 0.95 -8.46
C ASP A 59 7.96 0.74 -7.86
N VAL A 60 8.07 0.53 -6.55
CA VAL A 60 9.36 0.24 -5.89
C VAL A 60 9.46 -1.26 -5.62
N ALA A 61 10.29 -1.94 -6.41
CA ALA A 61 10.55 -3.37 -6.23
C ALA A 61 11.12 -3.66 -4.82
N CYS A 62 10.63 -4.72 -4.19
CA CYS A 62 11.04 -5.14 -2.86
C CYS A 62 11.06 -6.67 -2.74
N ASP A 63 11.88 -7.17 -1.83
CA ASP A 63 11.98 -8.60 -1.58
C ASP A 63 11.08 -9.02 -0.43
N VAL A 64 10.28 -10.04 -0.68
CA VAL A 64 9.40 -10.70 0.29
C VAL A 64 9.92 -12.12 0.47
N THR A 65 10.22 -12.52 1.71
CA THR A 65 10.79 -13.85 1.99
C THR A 65 9.79 -14.68 2.77
N CYS A 66 9.59 -15.92 2.33
CA CYS A 66 8.84 -16.92 3.06
C CYS A 66 9.79 -18.02 3.53
N SER A 67 9.66 -18.45 4.79
CA SER A 67 10.51 -19.49 5.36
C SER A 67 9.72 -20.47 6.22
N VAL A 68 10.18 -21.72 6.23
CA VAL A 68 9.72 -22.78 7.13
C VAL A 68 10.92 -23.55 7.68
N ASP A 69 10.79 -24.03 8.90
CA ASP A 69 11.70 -25.04 9.43
C ASP A 69 11.22 -26.40 8.97
N ALA A 70 12.09 -27.16 8.31
CA ALA A 70 11.79 -28.48 7.77
C ALA A 70 12.59 -29.57 8.51
N PHE A 71 11.89 -30.64 8.86
CA PHE A 71 12.45 -31.80 9.54
C PHE A 71 12.59 -32.97 8.56
N ASP A 72 13.83 -33.30 8.22
CA ASP A 72 14.24 -34.35 7.26
C ASP A 72 13.73 -34.10 5.83
N HIS A 73 14.53 -34.47 4.82
CA HIS A 73 14.19 -34.33 3.39
C HIS A 73 13.62 -32.96 2.97
N VAL A 74 14.42 -31.94 3.28
CA VAL A 74 14.21 -30.51 2.95
C VAL A 74 13.93 -30.30 1.44
N ASP A 75 14.45 -31.19 0.59
CA ASP A 75 14.29 -31.21 -0.87
C ASP A 75 12.87 -31.49 -1.37
N ARG A 76 11.95 -31.90 -0.49
CA ARG A 76 10.55 -32.27 -0.84
C ARG A 76 9.52 -31.23 -0.42
N VAL A 77 9.98 -30.08 0.06
CA VAL A 77 9.12 -28.97 0.49
C VAL A 77 9.11 -27.93 -0.63
N HIS A 78 7.91 -27.53 -1.06
CA HIS A 78 7.72 -26.59 -2.16
C HIS A 78 7.03 -25.33 -1.68
N ILE A 79 7.64 -24.19 -1.98
CA ILE A 79 7.07 -22.86 -1.74
C ILE A 79 6.50 -22.31 -3.05
N SER A 80 5.23 -21.90 -2.99
CA SER A 80 4.50 -21.25 -4.09
C SER A 80 3.91 -19.93 -3.61
N TRP A 81 3.90 -18.93 -4.49
CA TRP A 81 3.46 -17.58 -4.19
C TRP A 81 2.20 -17.22 -4.96
N TYR A 82 1.23 -16.64 -4.27
CA TYR A 82 -0.04 -16.23 -4.85
C TYR A 82 -0.39 -14.78 -4.50
N LEU A 83 -1.01 -14.06 -5.44
CA LEU A 83 -1.64 -12.77 -5.20
C LEU A 83 -3.14 -12.88 -5.45
N GLY A 84 -3.93 -12.89 -4.38
CA GLY A 84 -5.32 -13.32 -4.46
C GLY A 84 -5.39 -14.79 -4.90
N SER A 85 -5.95 -15.03 -6.09
CA SER A 85 -6.01 -16.37 -6.70
C SER A 85 -4.96 -16.61 -7.79
N GLU A 86 -4.20 -15.58 -8.15
CA GLU A 86 -3.20 -15.66 -9.22
C GLU A 86 -1.89 -16.24 -8.69
N LEU A 87 -1.32 -17.21 -9.42
CA LEU A 87 -0.02 -17.79 -9.10
C LEU A 87 1.09 -16.88 -9.65
N LEU A 88 1.88 -16.27 -8.76
CA LEU A 88 2.98 -15.37 -9.12
C LEU A 88 4.28 -16.12 -9.41
N LYS A 89 4.60 -17.11 -8.56
CA LYS A 89 5.85 -17.87 -8.65
C LYS A 89 5.61 -19.28 -8.16
N ASN A 90 6.14 -20.25 -8.91
CA ASN A 90 6.12 -21.66 -8.54
C ASN A 90 7.54 -22.21 -8.48
N GLU A 91 7.91 -22.85 -7.36
CA GLU A 91 9.02 -23.82 -7.28
C GLU A 91 10.37 -23.37 -7.86
N THR A 92 10.83 -22.14 -7.61
CA THR A 92 12.12 -21.67 -8.16
C THR A 92 13.04 -21.04 -7.13
N GLN A 93 14.27 -21.58 -7.05
CA GLN A 93 15.41 -21.11 -6.25
C GLN A 93 15.21 -21.10 -4.73
N GLN A 94 14.71 -22.22 -4.19
CA GLN A 94 14.73 -22.41 -2.74
C GLN A 94 16.17 -22.46 -2.23
N THR A 95 16.43 -21.71 -1.18
CA THR A 95 17.65 -21.90 -0.39
C THR A 95 17.37 -23.00 0.63
N LEU A 96 18.18 -24.05 0.56
CA LEU A 96 18.05 -25.25 1.37
C LEU A 96 19.20 -25.27 2.37
N ASP A 97 18.93 -24.80 3.57
CA ASP A 97 19.82 -25.02 4.70
C ASP A 97 19.41 -26.31 5.41
N ALA A 98 20.32 -26.90 6.20
CA ALA A 98 20.13 -28.24 6.81
C ALA A 98 18.81 -28.44 7.61
N ALA A 99 18.12 -27.35 7.96
CA ALA A 99 16.82 -27.38 8.63
C ALA A 99 15.83 -26.29 8.17
N ASN A 100 16.18 -25.42 7.22
CA ASN A 100 15.35 -24.28 6.83
C ASN A 100 15.17 -24.25 5.31
N VAL A 101 13.91 -24.11 4.88
CA VAL A 101 13.54 -23.88 3.49
C VAL A 101 13.02 -22.48 3.39
N SER A 102 13.66 -21.67 2.55
CA SER A 102 13.18 -20.33 2.27
C SER A 102 13.16 -20.05 0.79
N ASP A 103 12.20 -19.23 0.38
CA ASP A 103 12.15 -18.66 -0.95
C ASP A 103 11.87 -17.16 -0.85
N THR A 104 12.42 -16.40 -1.80
CA THR A 104 12.23 -14.95 -1.89
C THR A 104 11.58 -14.59 -3.21
N LEU A 105 10.54 -13.74 -3.12
CA LEU A 105 9.81 -13.14 -4.22
C LEU A 105 10.16 -11.66 -4.31
N THR A 106 10.69 -11.21 -5.45
CA THR A 106 10.79 -9.78 -5.76
C THR A 106 9.45 -9.28 -6.27
N LEU A 107 8.75 -8.51 -5.44
CA LEU A 107 7.44 -7.93 -5.71
C LEU A 107 7.61 -6.47 -6.14
N THR A 108 7.00 -6.09 -7.26
CA THR A 108 6.79 -4.68 -7.63
C THR A 108 5.35 -4.30 -7.28
N PRO A 109 5.11 -3.52 -6.22
CA PRO A 109 3.76 -3.18 -5.77
C PRO A 109 3.06 -2.20 -6.73
N LEU A 110 1.77 -2.44 -6.97
CA LEU A 110 0.89 -1.58 -7.78
C LEU A 110 -0.34 -1.18 -6.96
N ARG A 111 -0.99 -0.06 -7.31
CA ARG A 111 -2.16 0.45 -6.56
C ARG A 111 -3.31 -0.55 -6.47
N ASP A 112 -3.52 -1.34 -7.52
CA ASP A 112 -4.59 -2.34 -7.58
C ASP A 112 -4.27 -3.61 -6.75
N HIS A 113 -3.05 -3.72 -6.22
CA HIS A 113 -2.70 -4.79 -5.28
C HIS A 113 -3.25 -4.52 -3.87
N THR A 114 -3.58 -3.27 -3.52
CA THR A 114 -4.15 -2.92 -2.21
C THR A 114 -5.43 -3.72 -1.95
N GLY A 115 -5.49 -4.37 -0.79
CA GLY A 115 -6.61 -5.25 -0.40
C GLY A 115 -6.52 -6.68 -0.94
N LYS A 116 -5.57 -7.00 -1.84
CA LYS A 116 -5.29 -8.38 -2.26
C LYS A 116 -4.41 -9.06 -1.21
N ASN A 117 -4.62 -10.37 -1.01
CA ASN A 117 -3.79 -11.18 -0.12
C ASN A 117 -2.58 -11.73 -0.87
N LEU A 118 -1.38 -11.33 -0.47
CA LEU A 118 -0.15 -12.03 -0.83
C LEU A 118 -0.04 -13.29 0.04
N THR A 119 -0.03 -14.46 -0.59
CA THR A 119 -0.02 -15.74 0.09
C THR A 119 1.24 -16.53 -0.25
N CYS A 120 1.97 -16.94 0.77
CA CYS A 120 2.96 -17.99 0.65
C CYS A 120 2.31 -19.32 1.04
N GLU A 121 2.27 -20.26 0.11
CA GLU A 121 1.82 -21.63 0.33
C GLU A 121 3.02 -22.57 0.34
N VAL A 122 3.04 -23.48 1.32
CA VAL A 122 4.06 -24.50 1.48
C VAL A 122 3.42 -25.88 1.40
N LYS A 123 3.89 -26.68 0.45
CA LYS A 123 3.44 -28.06 0.19
C LYS A 123 4.58 -29.05 0.35
N ALA A 124 4.25 -30.32 0.60
CA ALA A 124 5.21 -31.41 0.54
C ALA A 124 4.72 -32.50 -0.42
N ASP A 125 5.61 -33.06 -1.24
CA ASP A 125 5.29 -34.01 -2.34
C ASP A 125 4.33 -35.14 -1.97
N MET A 126 4.47 -35.66 -0.75
CA MET A 126 3.75 -36.87 -0.31
C MET A 126 2.41 -36.58 0.37
N ARG A 127 2.02 -35.31 0.53
CA ARG A 127 0.81 -34.94 1.27
C ARG A 127 0.02 -33.88 0.51
N ASN A 128 -1.28 -34.12 0.36
CA ASN A 128 -2.22 -33.13 -0.18
C ASN A 128 -2.55 -32.01 0.84
N ASN A 129 -1.73 -31.85 1.89
CA ASN A 129 -1.91 -30.82 2.90
C ASN A 129 -0.87 -29.74 2.66
N SER A 130 -1.33 -28.53 2.41
CA SER A 130 -0.53 -27.32 2.46
C SER A 130 -0.67 -26.61 3.80
N LYS A 131 0.35 -25.83 4.15
CA LYS A 131 0.21 -24.74 5.11
C LYS A 131 0.42 -23.43 4.36
N GLN A 132 -0.24 -22.37 4.79
CA GLN A 132 -0.13 -21.08 4.13
C GLN A 132 -0.17 -19.95 5.14
N VAL A 133 0.46 -18.84 4.76
CA VAL A 133 0.37 -17.56 5.45
C VAL A 133 0.01 -16.50 4.42
N SER A 134 -0.92 -15.62 4.77
CA SER A 134 -1.42 -14.57 3.89
C SER A 134 -1.29 -13.21 4.57
N TYR A 135 -0.92 -12.20 3.79
CA TYR A 135 -0.89 -10.80 4.21
C TYR A 135 -1.71 -9.95 3.26
N CYS A 136 -2.65 -9.16 3.80
CA CYS A 136 -3.45 -8.22 3.02
C CYS A 136 -2.61 -7.00 2.70
N LEU A 137 -2.29 -6.80 1.42
CA LEU A 137 -1.37 -5.75 0.97
C LEU A 137 -1.98 -4.36 1.16
N ASP A 138 -1.16 -3.44 1.65
CA ASP A 138 -1.46 -2.02 1.77
C ASP A 138 -0.40 -1.21 1.01
N ILE A 139 -0.70 -0.78 -0.21
CA ILE A 139 0.29 -0.15 -1.10
C ILE A 139 0.21 1.37 -0.99
N HIS A 140 1.30 1.96 -0.51
CA HIS A 140 1.44 3.39 -0.32
C HIS A 140 1.92 4.05 -1.61
N TYR A 141 1.38 5.21 -1.95
CA TYR A 141 1.75 5.95 -3.16
C TYR A 141 1.75 7.45 -2.91
N ALA A 142 2.63 8.14 -3.64
CA ALA A 142 2.82 9.59 -3.56
C ALA A 142 1.52 10.36 -3.89
N PRO A 143 1.26 11.49 -3.22
CA PRO A 143 0.09 12.30 -3.48
C PRO A 143 0.20 13.02 -4.83
N LYS A 144 -0.90 13.07 -5.58
CA LYS A 144 -1.10 13.93 -6.75
C LYS A 144 -1.97 15.10 -6.37
N VAL A 145 -1.46 16.31 -6.50
CA VAL A 145 -2.16 17.54 -6.09
C VAL A 145 -2.96 18.10 -7.25
N ASN A 146 -4.19 18.54 -6.96
CA ASN A 146 -5.01 19.27 -7.91
C ASN A 146 -5.66 20.47 -7.22
N ILE A 147 -5.53 21.64 -7.85
CA ILE A 147 -6.15 22.89 -7.41
C ILE A 147 -7.37 23.18 -8.29
N SER A 148 -8.50 23.49 -7.66
CA SER A 148 -9.72 23.96 -8.31
C SER A 148 -10.08 25.34 -7.77
N ALA A 149 -9.85 26.37 -8.58
CA ALA A 149 -10.13 27.77 -8.28
C ALA A 149 -10.23 28.60 -9.56
N SER A 150 -10.94 29.73 -9.53
CA SER A 150 -10.85 30.75 -10.57
C SER A 150 -9.51 31.50 -10.42
N PRO A 151 -8.67 31.58 -11.48
CA PRO A 151 -7.37 32.26 -11.40
C PRO A 151 -7.49 33.79 -11.30
N SER A 152 -8.69 34.34 -11.55
CA SER A 152 -8.99 35.75 -11.43
C SER A 152 -10.36 35.99 -10.80
N GLY A 153 -10.50 37.08 -10.06
CA GLY A 153 -11.79 37.54 -9.53
C GLY A 153 -11.84 39.05 -9.36
N MET A 154 -13.04 39.60 -9.17
CA MET A 154 -13.22 41.01 -8.89
C MET A 154 -13.03 41.30 -7.39
N GLU A 155 -12.59 42.51 -7.07
CA GLU A 155 -12.56 43.00 -5.70
C GLU A 155 -13.98 42.97 -5.09
N GLU A 156 -14.05 42.56 -3.82
CA GLU A 156 -15.26 42.25 -3.03
C GLU A 156 -16.03 40.98 -3.43
N GLU A 157 -15.58 40.25 -4.46
CA GLU A 157 -16.16 38.97 -4.85
C GLU A 157 -15.80 37.85 -3.86
N GLU A 158 -16.73 36.91 -3.65
CA GLU A 158 -16.44 35.71 -2.85
C GLU A 158 -15.62 34.72 -3.68
N VAL A 159 -14.51 34.26 -3.11
CA VAL A 159 -13.63 33.26 -3.73
C VAL A 159 -13.73 31.93 -2.99
N VAL A 160 -13.64 30.84 -3.74
CA VAL A 160 -13.43 29.49 -3.23
C VAL A 160 -12.24 28.88 -3.96
N MET A 161 -11.19 28.54 -3.22
CA MET A 161 -10.04 27.80 -3.72
C MET A 161 -10.04 26.42 -3.06
N SER A 162 -10.11 25.36 -3.84
CA SER A 162 -10.11 23.99 -3.31
C SER A 162 -8.82 23.29 -3.72
N CYS A 163 -8.18 22.59 -2.78
CA CYS A 163 -7.07 21.71 -3.09
C CYS A 163 -7.39 20.29 -2.68
N ARG A 164 -7.07 19.33 -3.56
CA ARG A 164 -7.20 17.90 -3.29
C ARG A 164 -5.87 17.21 -3.55
N GLY A 165 -5.50 16.28 -2.67
CA GLY A 165 -4.37 15.38 -2.87
C GLY A 165 -4.87 13.95 -2.98
N ASP A 166 -4.66 13.29 -4.12
CA ASP A 166 -4.89 11.85 -4.28
C ASP A 166 -3.61 11.09 -3.92
N GLY A 167 -3.59 10.46 -2.75
CA GLY A 167 -2.45 9.72 -2.23
C GLY A 167 -2.92 8.68 -1.22
N HIS A 168 -2.11 7.63 -1.01
CA HIS A 168 -2.35 6.65 0.04
C HIS A 168 -1.08 6.43 0.88
N PRO A 169 -1.15 6.51 2.22
CA PRO A 169 -2.29 6.94 3.02
C PRO A 169 -2.75 8.36 2.66
N THR A 170 -4.00 8.69 3.00
CA THR A 170 -4.61 9.97 2.66
C THR A 170 -3.72 11.14 3.10
N PRO A 171 -3.34 12.04 2.18
CA PRO A 171 -2.39 13.10 2.48
C PRO A 171 -3.02 14.21 3.33
N THR A 172 -2.19 14.87 4.15
CA THR A 172 -2.53 16.13 4.79
C THR A 172 -2.41 17.27 3.77
N ILE A 173 -3.38 18.18 3.75
CA ILE A 173 -3.44 19.31 2.81
C ILE A 173 -3.20 20.63 3.54
N GLU A 174 -2.23 21.40 3.07
CA GLU A 174 -1.87 22.71 3.61
C GLU A 174 -1.76 23.76 2.50
N TRP A 175 -2.15 24.99 2.81
CA TRP A 175 -2.05 26.12 1.89
C TRP A 175 -1.04 27.14 2.38
N GLU A 176 -0.16 27.54 1.47
CA GLU A 176 0.86 28.54 1.67
C GLU A 176 0.73 29.67 0.64
N ARG A 177 1.21 30.86 1.01
CA ARG A 177 1.38 31.97 0.07
C ARG A 177 2.88 32.18 -0.11
N LYS A 178 3.37 32.18 -1.34
CA LYS A 178 4.81 32.24 -1.60
C LYS A 178 5.40 33.56 -1.16
N GLY A 179 6.37 33.48 -0.25
CA GLY A 179 7.15 34.62 0.23
C GLY A 179 6.37 35.62 1.08
N GLU A 180 5.12 35.32 1.44
CA GLU A 180 4.23 36.23 2.15
C GLU A 180 3.41 35.51 3.22
N LEU A 181 2.94 36.28 4.20
CA LEU A 181 2.02 35.74 5.20
C LEU A 181 0.65 35.46 4.59
N TRP A 182 -0.04 34.48 5.15
CA TRP A 182 -1.39 34.15 4.73
C TRP A 182 -2.35 35.35 4.96
N PRO A 183 -3.21 35.70 3.99
CA PRO A 183 -4.14 36.82 4.15
C PRO A 183 -5.17 36.57 5.25
N LYS A 184 -5.41 37.57 6.11
CA LYS A 184 -6.35 37.45 7.24
C LYS A 184 -7.82 37.27 6.80
N ASN A 185 -8.16 37.75 5.61
CA ASN A 185 -9.52 37.70 5.05
C ASN A 185 -9.81 36.41 4.27
N LEU A 186 -8.82 35.53 4.09
CA LEU A 186 -8.99 34.20 3.50
C LEU A 186 -8.92 33.14 4.59
N HIS A 187 -9.96 32.33 4.71
CA HIS A 187 -10.10 31.31 5.73
C HIS A 187 -9.79 29.93 5.15
N ARG A 188 -8.80 29.23 5.72
CA ARG A 188 -8.53 27.82 5.44
C ARG A 188 -9.50 26.94 6.21
N HIS A 189 -10.12 26.00 5.50
CA HIS A 189 -11.02 24.99 6.05
C HIS A 189 -10.31 23.65 6.15
N ALA A 190 -10.90 22.75 6.95
CA ALA A 190 -10.53 21.35 6.90
C ALA A 190 -10.71 20.81 5.46
N GLN A 191 -9.89 19.83 5.06
CA GLN A 191 -9.92 19.20 3.73
C GLN A 191 -9.41 20.07 2.57
N GLY A 192 -8.74 21.20 2.85
CA GLY A 192 -8.01 21.94 1.82
C GLY A 192 -8.81 22.98 1.04
N ASN A 193 -10.00 23.37 1.52
CA ASN A 193 -10.74 24.50 0.95
C ASN A 193 -10.29 25.83 1.58
N VAL A 194 -10.35 26.90 0.80
CA VAL A 194 -10.13 28.28 1.24
C VAL A 194 -11.28 29.13 0.73
N THR A 195 -11.87 29.94 1.62
CA THR A 195 -12.92 30.89 1.24
C THR A 195 -12.66 32.28 1.80
N GLY A 196 -13.22 33.30 1.16
CA GLY A 196 -13.16 34.67 1.65
C GLY A 196 -13.64 35.67 0.61
N ARG A 197 -13.60 36.96 0.95
CA ARG A 197 -13.86 38.05 0.01
C ARG A 197 -12.55 38.60 -0.52
N LEU A 198 -12.45 38.76 -1.84
CA LEU A 198 -11.24 39.23 -2.50
C LEU A 198 -10.99 40.71 -2.22
N HIS A 199 -9.76 41.02 -1.82
CA HIS A 199 -9.20 42.36 -1.75
C HIS A 199 -7.98 42.41 -2.67
N ARG A 200 -7.63 43.59 -3.19
CA ARG A 200 -6.46 43.72 -4.10
C ARG A 200 -5.15 43.16 -3.53
N SER A 201 -4.97 43.22 -2.21
CA SER A 201 -3.80 42.64 -1.51
C SER A 201 -3.77 41.10 -1.51
N ASN A 202 -4.84 40.42 -1.92
CA ASN A 202 -4.86 38.97 -2.08
C ASN A 202 -4.20 38.51 -3.39
N GLN A 203 -3.92 39.41 -4.33
CA GLN A 203 -3.17 39.07 -5.54
C GLN A 203 -1.81 38.50 -5.17
N GLY A 204 -1.45 37.35 -5.74
CA GLY A 204 -0.21 36.65 -5.39
C GLY A 204 -0.16 35.20 -5.88
N VAL A 205 0.91 34.51 -5.51
CA VAL A 205 1.10 33.08 -5.80
C VAL A 205 0.80 32.27 -4.55
N TYR A 206 -0.14 31.35 -4.68
CA TYR A 206 -0.58 30.42 -3.64
C TYR A 206 -0.10 29.03 -4.00
N GLN A 207 0.35 28.27 -3.01
CA GLN A 207 0.81 26.91 -3.18
C GLN A 207 -0.01 26.01 -2.26
N CYS A 208 -0.54 24.93 -2.84
CA CYS A 208 -1.08 23.84 -2.06
C CYS A 208 0.00 22.76 -1.89
N VAL A 209 0.16 22.27 -0.67
CA VAL A 209 1.07 21.20 -0.31
C VAL A 209 0.25 20.00 0.17
N ALA A 210 0.44 18.85 -0.47
CA ALA A 210 -0.11 17.57 -0.02
C ALA A 210 1.02 16.66 0.44
N LYS A 211 0.93 16.14 1.66
CA LYS A 211 1.99 15.33 2.27
C LYS A 211 1.45 14.01 2.80
N ASN A 212 2.13 12.91 2.47
CA ASN A 212 1.93 11.62 3.14
C ASN A 212 3.29 11.00 3.53
N VAL A 213 3.27 9.74 3.96
CA VAL A 213 4.48 9.03 4.40
C VAL A 213 5.46 8.74 3.27
N VAL A 214 5.01 8.78 2.01
CA VAL A 214 5.83 8.50 0.82
C VAL A 214 6.54 9.76 0.36
N SER A 215 5.80 10.86 0.18
CA SER A 215 6.37 12.11 -0.31
C SER A 215 5.50 13.34 -0.03
N GLU A 216 6.05 14.50 -0.40
CA GLU A 216 5.37 15.79 -0.42
C GLU A 216 5.23 16.25 -1.88
N ALA A 217 4.01 16.59 -2.29
CA ALA A 217 3.69 17.11 -3.61
C ALA A 217 3.09 18.51 -3.49
N LYS A 218 3.34 19.35 -4.50
CA LYS A 218 2.99 20.77 -4.49
C LYS A 218 2.38 21.17 -5.83
N GLU A 219 1.36 22.00 -5.77
CA GLU A 219 0.76 22.65 -6.94
C GLU A 219 0.63 24.14 -6.66
N GLU A 220 0.85 24.97 -7.67
CA GLU A 220 0.79 26.42 -7.54
C GLU A 220 -0.34 27.02 -8.36
N MET A 221 -0.95 28.07 -7.84
CA MET A 221 -1.83 28.93 -8.60
C MET A 221 -1.43 30.38 -8.42
N ARG A 222 -1.74 31.18 -9.45
CA ARG A 222 -1.64 32.63 -9.38
C ARG A 222 -3.05 33.21 -9.32
N LEU A 223 -3.33 33.98 -8.27
CA LEU A 223 -4.60 34.68 -8.09
C LEU A 223 -4.44 36.14 -8.52
N GLU A 224 -5.26 36.57 -9.48
CA GLU A 224 -5.32 37.95 -9.96
C GLU A 224 -6.63 38.61 -9.48
N VAL A 225 -6.53 39.80 -8.88
CA VAL A 225 -7.70 40.54 -8.37
C VAL A 225 -7.87 41.84 -9.13
N GLN A 226 -9.01 41.97 -9.81
CA GLN A 226 -9.35 43.16 -10.60
C GLN A 226 -10.19 44.14 -9.77
N CYS A 227 -9.81 45.42 -9.76
CA CYS A 227 -10.63 46.46 -9.15
C CYS A 227 -11.84 46.79 -10.04
N LYS A 228 -12.96 47.16 -9.42
CA LYS A 228 -14.08 47.77 -10.15
C LYS A 228 -13.68 49.19 -10.56
N CYS A 229 -13.38 49.41 -11.84
CA CYS A 229 -13.25 50.76 -12.37
C CYS A 229 -14.63 51.45 -12.33
N THR A 230 -14.84 52.36 -11.40
CA THR A 230 -15.91 53.35 -11.52
C THR A 230 -15.48 54.34 -12.60
N THR A 231 -16.06 54.20 -13.80
CA THR A 231 -15.92 55.19 -14.85
C THR A 231 -16.60 56.47 -14.39
N ASN A 232 -15.84 57.41 -13.83
CA ASN A 232 -16.33 58.77 -13.62
C ASN A 232 -16.52 59.40 -15.01
N TYR A 233 -17.74 59.32 -15.54
CA TYR A 233 -18.14 60.11 -16.70
C TYR A 233 -18.13 61.59 -16.29
N PHE A 234 -17.08 62.31 -16.66
CA PHE A 234 -17.13 63.77 -16.70
C PHE A 234 -18.03 64.17 -17.87
N SER A 235 -19.32 64.37 -17.60
CA SER A 235 -20.19 65.07 -18.55
C SER A 235 -19.78 66.54 -18.57
N GLN A 236 -19.07 66.96 -19.62
CA GLN A 236 -18.95 68.38 -19.92
C GLN A 236 -20.34 68.88 -20.31
N GLY A 237 -21.01 69.56 -19.38
CA GLY A 237 -22.17 70.39 -19.70
C GLY A 237 -21.74 71.57 -20.58
N PRO A 238 -22.62 72.08 -21.46
CA PRO A 238 -22.26 73.12 -22.41
C PRO A 238 -21.79 74.37 -21.67
N THR A 239 -20.57 74.80 -21.99
CA THR A 239 -19.97 76.05 -21.50
C THR A 239 -20.82 77.24 -21.90
N SER A 240 -21.39 77.93 -20.90
CA SER A 240 -21.61 79.37 -20.99
C SER A 240 -20.97 80.06 -19.78
N ARG A 241 -20.05 80.96 -20.12
CA ARG A 241 -19.22 81.87 -19.32
C ARG A 241 -19.35 81.83 -17.78
N GLY A 242 -18.24 81.43 -17.16
CA GLY A 242 -17.77 81.97 -15.88
C GLY A 242 -18.22 81.22 -14.63
N SER A 243 -17.24 80.64 -13.92
CA SER A 243 -17.31 80.02 -12.58
C SER A 243 -17.71 78.53 -12.56
N THR A 244 -16.70 77.65 -12.51
CA THR A 244 -16.89 76.21 -12.24
C THR A 244 -16.95 75.97 -10.74
N LEU A 245 -18.15 75.75 -10.20
CA LEU A 245 -18.35 75.11 -8.90
C LEU A 245 -18.49 73.59 -9.13
N LEU A 246 -17.47 72.83 -8.71
CA LEU A 246 -17.50 71.37 -8.73
C LEU A 246 -18.40 70.88 -7.58
N SER A 247 -19.59 70.37 -7.90
CA SER A 247 -20.45 69.67 -6.94
C SER A 247 -20.33 68.17 -7.17
N LEU A 248 -19.73 67.45 -6.21
CA LEU A 248 -19.85 66.00 -6.10
C LEU A 248 -21.29 65.65 -5.73
N ARG A 249 -22.00 64.89 -6.58
CA ARG A 249 -23.24 64.23 -6.18
C ARG A 249 -23.00 62.73 -6.11
N TYR A 250 -23.20 62.18 -4.92
CA TYR A 250 -23.29 60.74 -4.69
C TYR A 250 -24.69 60.28 -5.11
N LEU A 251 -24.77 59.28 -6.00
CA LEU A 251 -25.98 58.48 -6.16
C LEU A 251 -25.96 57.44 -5.03
N ILE A 252 -26.89 57.57 -4.09
CA ILE A 252 -27.20 56.57 -3.06
C ILE A 252 -28.05 55.48 -3.72
#